data_AF-A0A5S3Y1D9-F1
#
_entry.id   AF-A0A5S3Y1D9-F1
#
_cell.length_a   1.000
_cell.length_b   1.000
_cell.length_c   1.000
_cell.angle_alpha   90.00
_cell.angle_beta   90.00
_cell.angle_gamma   90.00
#
_symmetry.space_group_name_H-M   'P 1'
#
loop_
_entity.id
_entity.type
_entity.pdbx_description
1 polymer ?
#
loop_
_entity_poly.entity_id
_entity_poly.type
_entity_poly.pdbx_seq_one_letter_code
_entity_poly.pdbx_strand_id
1 'polypeptide(L)' 'MFRFGLIRSKPCSRCGLEVNYLEPECPHCKGLSDLQVVFLKKSHRDDLRNKNSDLIAVFWKLTLVAFFITLLLFIF' A
#
# COMPACT_ATOMS: atom_id res chain seq x y z
N MET A 1 -2.88 19.16 25.06
CA MET A 1 -1.48 18.77 24.80
C MET A 1 -1.47 17.41 24.14
N PHE A 2 -1.24 17.32 22.83
CA PHE A 2 -1.04 16.05 22.15
C PHE A 2 0.37 15.54 22.47
N ARG A 3 0.48 14.56 23.36
CA ARG A 3 1.72 13.81 23.55
C ARG A 3 1.93 12.96 22.30
N PHE A 4 2.86 13.36 21.45
CA PHE A 4 3.42 12.50 20.41
C PHE A 4 4.29 11.42 21.07
N GLY A 5 3.67 10.52 21.85
CA GLY A 5 4.28 9.23 22.13
C GLY A 5 4.33 8.46 20.81
N LEU A 6 5.50 7.91 20.47
CA LEU A 6 5.67 7.05 19.29
C LEU A 6 4.54 6.02 19.26
N ILE A 7 3.56 6.22 18.37
CA ILE A 7 2.48 5.26 18.15
C ILE A 7 3.15 4.05 17.53
N ARG A 8 3.43 3.04 18.36
CA ARG A 8 3.96 1.77 17.89
C ARG A 8 2.84 1.05 17.17
N SER A 9 3.07 0.70 15.92
CA SER A 9 2.16 -0.14 15.15
C SER A 9 2.74 -1.54 14.97
N LYS A 10 1.86 -2.50 14.71
CA LYS A 10 2.22 -3.86 14.30
C LYS A 10 1.30 -4.29 13.16
N PRO A 11 1.76 -5.15 12.24
CA PRO A 11 0.88 -5.74 11.24
C PRO A 11 -0.12 -6.68 11.90
N CYS A 12 -1.39 -6.56 11.55
CA CYS A 12 -2.42 -7.50 11.97
C CYS A 12 -2.22 -8.86 11.30
N SER A 13 -2.30 -9.97 12.06
CA SER A 13 -2.17 -11.33 11.51
C SER A 13 -3.27 -11.73 10.53
N ARG A 14 -4.48 -11.13 10.64
CA ARG A 14 -5.63 -11.47 9.79
C ARG A 14 -5.65 -10.69 8.49
N CYS A 15 -5.67 -9.35 8.54
CA CYS A 15 -5.73 -8.51 7.33
C CYS A 15 -4.36 -8.05 6.81
N GLY A 16 -3.31 -8.07 7.63
CA GLY A 16 -1.97 -7.58 7.28
C GLY A 16 -1.82 -6.05 7.34
N LEU A 17 -2.85 -5.31 7.77
CA LEU A 17 -2.77 -3.85 7.93
C LEU A 17 -2.10 -3.48 9.25
N GLU A 18 -1.37 -2.37 9.24
CA GLU A 18 -0.78 -1.78 10.44
C GLU A 18 -1.89 -1.35 11.41
N VAL A 19 -1.77 -1.80 12.65
CA VAL A 19 -2.65 -1.44 13.76
C VAL A 19 -1.84 -0.96 14.93
N ASN A 20 -2.38 0.01 15.67
CA ASN A 20 -1.75 0.48 16.90
C ASN A 20 -1.62 -0.67 17.90
N TYR A 21 -0.45 -0.77 18.53
CA TYR A 21 -0.16 -1.81 19.52
C TYR A 21 -1.04 -1.73 20.76
N LEU A 22 -1.53 -0.52 21.09
CA LEU A 22 -2.45 -0.28 22.20
C LEU A 22 -3.83 -0.87 21.97
N GLU A 23 -4.20 -1.17 20.72
CA GLU A 23 -5.52 -1.73 20.45
C GLU A 23 -5.58 -3.21 20.81
N PRO A 24 -6.57 -3.62 21.64
CA PRO A 24 -6.72 -5.00 22.07
C PRO A 24 -7.09 -5.92 20.91
N GLU A 25 -7.82 -5.37 19.92
CA GLU A 25 -8.26 -6.08 18.73
C GLU A 25 -8.04 -5.20 17.50
N CYS A 26 -7.84 -5.83 16.33
CA CYS A 26 -7.73 -5.09 15.08
C CYS A 26 -9.07 -4.43 14.73
N PRO A 27 -9.16 -3.09 14.68
CA PRO A 27 -10.41 -2.40 14.35
C PRO A 27 -10.88 -2.69 12.92
N HIS A 28 -9.97 -3.07 12.01
CA HIS A 28 -10.31 -3.44 10.63
C HIS A 28 -10.95 -4.82 10.50
N CYS A 29 -10.70 -5.72 11.46
CA CYS A 29 -11.17 -7.12 11.40
C CYS A 29 -12.21 -7.46 12.48
N LYS A 30 -12.46 -6.55 13.41
CA LYS A 30 -13.39 -6.75 14.51
C LYS A 30 -14.79 -7.06 13.97
N GLY A 31 -15.35 -8.19 14.38
CA GLY A 31 -16.68 -8.63 13.93
C GLY A 31 -16.74 -9.22 12.52
N LEU A 32 -15.61 -9.34 11.81
CA LEU A 32 -15.57 -9.95 10.47
C LEU A 32 -15.12 -11.42 10.54
N SER A 33 -15.79 -12.26 9.75
CA SER A 33 -15.34 -13.63 9.49
C SER A 33 -14.07 -13.65 8.65
N ASP A 34 -13.33 -14.76 8.65
CA ASP A 34 -12.09 -14.87 7.88
C ASP A 34 -12.32 -14.64 6.38
N LEU A 35 -13.45 -15.13 5.86
CA LEU A 35 -13.83 -14.91 4.46
C LEU A 35 -14.00 -13.42 4.16
N GLN A 36 -14.69 -12.69 5.04
CA GLN A 36 -14.88 -11.25 4.89
C GLN A 36 -13.57 -10.47 5.00
N VAL A 37 -12.63 -10.91 5.84
CA VAL A 37 -11.29 -10.30 5.93
C VAL A 37 -10.50 -10.49 4.64
N VAL A 38 -10.60 -11.65 3.97
CA VAL A 38 -9.98 -11.86 2.65
C VAL A 38 -10.55 -10.90 1.62
N PHE A 39 -11.87 -10.73 1.59
CA PHE A 39 -12.52 -9.76 0.68
C PHE A 39 -12.12 -8.32 0.99
N LEU A 40 -12.06 -7.92 2.26
CA LEU A 40 -11.60 -6.60 2.68
C LEU A 40 -10.17 -6.33 2.20
N LYS A 41 -9.27 -7.31 2.37
CA LYS A 41 -7.87 -7.22 1.92
C LYS A 41 -7.76 -7.05 0.41
N LYS A 42 -8.58 -7.79 -0.35
CA LYS A 42 -8.62 -7.68 -1.81
C LYS A 42 -9.14 -6.31 -2.25
N SER A 43 -10.30 -5.90 -1.73
CA SER A 43 -10.92 -4.60 -2.00
C SER A 43 -9.95 -3.45 -1.73
N HIS A 44 -9.27 -3.47 -0.58
CA HIS A 44 -8.31 -2.43 -0.25
C HIS A 44 -7.13 -2.37 -1.21
N ARG A 45 -6.57 -3.53 -1.60
CA ARG A 45 -5.49 -3.55 -2.61
C ARG A 45 -5.96 -3.03 -3.96
N ASP A 46 -7.16 -3.39 -4.38
CA ASP A 46 -7.72 -2.95 -5.65
C ASP A 46 -7.97 -1.43 -5.64
N ASP A 47 -8.45 -0.87 -4.52
CA ASP A 47 -8.60 0.58 -4.33
C ASP A 47 -7.25 1.32 -4.39
N LEU A 48 -6.23 0.81 -3.70
CA LEU A 48 -4.87 1.37 -3.76
C LEU A 48 -4.31 1.31 -5.18
N ARG A 49 -4.53 0.22 -5.90
CA ARG A 49 -4.10 0.08 -7.29
C ARG A 49 -4.84 1.05 -8.19
N ASN A 50 -6.15 1.23 -8.00
CA ASN A 50 -6.94 2.13 -8.82
C ASN A 50 -6.53 3.60 -8.60
N LYS A 51 -6.37 4.02 -7.34
CA LYS A 51 -5.92 5.37 -6.99
C LYS A 51 -4.51 5.69 -7.49
N ASN A 52 -3.62 4.70 -7.48
CA ASN A 52 -2.23 4.87 -7.92
C ASN A 52 -1.99 4.47 -9.38
N SER A 53 -3.03 4.13 -10.13
CA SER A 53 -2.90 3.71 -11.54
C SER A 53 -2.26 4.80 -12.40
N ASP A 54 -2.56 6.06 -12.10
CA ASP A 54 -1.99 7.21 -12.80
C ASP A 54 -0.49 7.39 -12.51
N LEU A 55 -0.05 7.16 -11.25
CA LEU A 55 1.38 7.15 -10.92
C LEU A 55 2.13 6.05 -11.69
N ILE A 56 1.55 4.86 -11.80
CA ILE A 56 2.14 3.75 -12.56
C ILE A 56 2.33 4.17 -14.03
N ALA A 57 1.33 4.84 -14.62
CA ALA A 57 1.42 5.32 -16.00
C ALA A 57 2.51 6.38 -16.18
N VAL A 58 2.65 7.31 -15.24
CA VAL A 58 3.71 8.34 -15.26
C VAL A 58 5.09 7.72 -15.14
N PHE A 59 5.31 6.80 -14.19
CA PHE A 59 6.59 6.10 -14.04
C PHE A 59 6.97 5.28 -15.27
N TRP A 60 5.99 4.63 -15.91
CA TRP A 60 6.22 3.89 -17.15
C TRP A 60 6.74 4.83 -18.25
N LYS A 61 6.06 5.96 -18.47
CA LYS A 61 6.48 6.96 -19.47
C LYS A 61 7.90 7.48 -19.21
N LEU A 62 8.22 7.82 -17.96
CA LEU A 62 9.57 8.28 -17.60
C LEU A 62 10.64 7.21 -17.85
N THR A 63 10.33 5.95 -17.52
CA THR A 63 11.23 4.81 -17.76
C THR A 63 11.50 4.61 -19.25
N LEU A 64 10.45 4.75 -20.08
CA LEU A 64 10.52 4.64 -21.54
C LEU A 64 11.42 5.75 -22.14
N VAL A 65 11.24 6.99 -21.70
CA VAL A 65 12.07 8.13 -22.14
C VAL A 65 13.53 7.91 -21.73
N ALA A 66 13.78 7.55 -20.47
CA ALA A 66 15.13 7.28 -19.98
C ALA A 66 15.81 6.14 -20.75
N PHE A 67 15.07 5.07 -21.07
CA PHE A 67 15.56 3.97 -21.89
C PHE A 67 16.05 4.44 -23.26
N PHE A 68 15.25 5.25 -23.98
CA PHE A 68 15.66 5.78 -25.28
C PHE A 68 16.85 6.73 -25.20
N ILE A 69 16.92 7.60 -24.19
CA ILE A 69 18.07 8.48 -23.99
C ILE A 69 19.34 7.65 -23.77
N THR A 70 19.26 6.62 -22.91
CA THR A 70 20.40 5.75 -22.60
C THR A 70 20.84 4.97 -23.85
N LEU A 71 19.89 4.50 -24.65
CA LEU A 71 20.16 3.78 -25.88
C LEU A 71 20.80 4.69 -26.95
N LEU A 72 20.35 5.94 -27.06
CA LEU A 72 20.97 6.94 -27.93
C LEU A 72 22.41 7.25 -27.51
N LEU A 73 22.65 7.43 -26.21
CA LEU A 73 24.00 7.66 -25.65
C LEU A 73 24.95 6.46 -25.77
N PHE A 74 24.40 5.24 -25.94
CA PHE A 74 25.22 4.04 -26.14
C PHE A 74 25.57 3.81 -27.61
N ILE A 75 24.73 4.31 -28.53
CA ILE A 75 24.91 4.15 -29.98
C ILE A 75 25.77 5.27 -30.58
N PHE A 76 25.70 6.49 -30.04
CA PHE A 76 26.54 7.64 -30.41
C PHE A 76 27.76 7.75 -29.49
#